data_AF-A0A5S6Q3B7-F1
#
_entry.id   AF-A0A5S6Q3B7-F1
#
_cell.length_a   1.000
_cell.length_b   1.000
_cell.length_c   1.000
_cell.angle_alpha   90.00
_cell.angle_beta   90.00
_cell.angle_gamma   90.00
#
_symmetry.space_group_name_H-M   'P 1'
#
loop_
_entity.id
_entity.type
_entity.pdbx_description
1 polymer ?
#
loop_
_entity_poly.entity_id
_entity_poly.type
_entity_poly.pdbx_seq_one_letter_code
_entity_poly.pdbx_strand_id
1 'polypeptide(L)'
;MGSLSGRAEPASKAISCTPQMFRDLISSYERKFDEVRNELLCSWVSTGIEQISIISGKAASPVIVSRIIKVCLDHRPCSSSLDANASLKQAHDISEPLQLKIERLPFVERSFVHVDYECCH
;
A
#
# COMPACT_ATOMS: atom_id res chain seq x y z
N MET A 1 93.03 9.90 16.64
CA MET A 1 92.34 8.76 16.02
C MET A 1 91.36 8.19 17.03
N GLY A 2 90.08 8.07 16.68
CA GLY A 2 89.07 7.41 17.51
C GLY A 2 87.70 8.09 17.49
N SER A 3 87.01 8.07 16.34
CA SER A 3 85.56 8.32 16.29
C SER A 3 84.83 7.15 16.94
N LEU A 4 84.04 7.43 17.99
CA LEU A 4 83.05 6.48 18.51
C LEU A 4 81.73 6.72 17.78
N SER A 5 81.43 5.80 16.86
CA SER A 5 80.18 5.71 16.13
C SER A 5 79.04 5.36 17.10
N GLY A 6 78.17 6.34 17.38
CA GLY A 6 76.91 6.12 18.09
C GLY A 6 75.93 5.37 17.18
N ARG A 7 75.75 4.08 17.46
CA ARG A 7 74.74 3.22 16.86
C ARG A 7 73.38 3.57 17.48
N ALA A 8 72.50 4.20 16.70
CA ALA A 8 71.10 4.40 17.10
C ALA A 8 70.36 3.05 17.11
N GLU A 9 69.78 2.67 18.24
CA GLU A 9 68.76 1.63 18.31
C GLU A 9 67.44 2.13 17.68
N PRO A 10 66.62 1.25 17.06
CA PRO A 10 65.38 1.67 16.44
C PRO A 10 64.30 1.89 17.50
N ALA A 11 63.77 3.11 17.54
CA ALA A 11 62.58 3.44 18.31
C ALA A 11 61.42 2.50 17.91
N SER A 12 60.81 1.95 18.95
CA SER A 12 59.56 1.20 18.96
C SER A 12 58.54 1.72 17.94
N LYS A 13 57.98 0.80 17.15
CA LYS A 13 56.83 1.05 16.26
C LYS A 13 55.60 1.40 17.12
N ALA A 14 55.48 2.66 17.51
CA ALA A 14 54.21 3.21 17.94
C ALA A 14 53.29 3.24 16.72
N ILE A 15 52.22 2.46 16.73
CA ILE A 15 51.10 2.64 15.80
C ILE A 15 50.49 3.99 16.19
N SER A 16 50.94 5.07 15.56
CA SER A 16 50.37 6.39 15.79
C SER A 16 48.95 6.35 15.22
N CYS A 17 47.96 6.52 16.10
CA CYS A 17 46.59 6.81 15.68
C CYS A 17 46.62 8.15 14.93
N THR A 18 46.77 8.09 13.61
CA THR A 18 46.70 9.29 12.77
C THR A 18 45.23 9.71 12.65
N PRO A 19 44.93 11.02 12.58
CA PRO A 19 43.58 11.52 12.30
C PRO A 19 42.96 10.93 11.02
N GLN A 20 43.81 10.39 10.15
CA GLN A 20 43.40 9.70 8.93
C GLN A 20 42.71 8.36 9.23
N MET A 21 43.22 7.56 10.17
CA MET A 21 42.60 6.29 10.56
C MET A 21 41.17 6.46 11.10
N PHE A 22 40.92 7.56 11.81
CA PHE A 22 39.58 7.88 12.34
C PHE A 22 38.62 8.33 11.23
N ARG A 23 39.09 9.14 10.27
CA ARG A 23 38.30 9.50 9.08
C ARG A 23 37.95 8.27 8.24
N ASP A 24 38.91 7.38 8.02
CA ASP A 24 38.69 6.16 7.25
C ASP A 24 37.69 5.22 7.95
N LEU A 25 37.70 5.19 9.29
CA LEU A 25 36.71 4.45 10.09
C LEU A 25 35.31 5.06 9.97
N ILE A 26 35.17 6.39 10.08
CA ILE A 26 33.88 7.08 9.90
C ILE A 26 33.36 6.85 8.47
N SER A 27 34.19 7.05 7.44
CA SER A 27 33.80 6.80 6.06
C SER A 27 33.46 5.32 5.79
N SER A 28 34.11 4.38 6.49
CA SER A 28 33.74 2.97 6.44
C SER A 28 32.39 2.69 7.12
N TYR A 29 32.05 3.42 8.19
CA TYR A 29 30.80 3.26 8.92
C TYR A 29 29.63 3.90 8.15
N GLU A 30 29.84 5.09 7.60
CA GLU A 30 28.87 5.81 6.76
C GLU A 30 28.52 5.02 5.50
N ARG A 31 29.51 4.40 4.81
CA ARG A 31 29.23 3.53 3.65
C ARG A 31 28.38 2.32 4.01
N LYS A 32 28.65 1.65 5.14
CA LYS A 32 27.83 0.53 5.61
C LYS A 32 26.42 0.99 5.98
N PHE A 33 26.29 2.18 6.57
CA PHE A 33 25.00 2.75 6.91
C PHE A 33 24.19 3.10 5.65
N ASP A 34 24.84 3.63 4.62
CA ASP A 34 24.22 3.92 3.32
C ASP A 34 23.80 2.64 2.57
N GLU A 35 24.61 1.57 2.61
CA GLU A 35 24.26 0.26 2.06
C GLU A 35 22.98 -0.29 2.69
N VAL A 36 22.92 -0.36 4.03
CA VAL A 36 21.73 -0.85 4.75
C VAL A 36 20.52 0.06 4.53
N ARG A 37 20.72 1.39 4.50
CA ARG A 37 19.64 2.34 4.22
C ARG A 37 19.08 2.16 2.81
N ASN A 38 19.94 1.93 1.81
CA ASN A 38 19.52 1.69 0.44
C ASN A 38 18.77 0.35 0.32
N GLU A 39 19.20 -0.71 1.00
CA GLU A 39 18.48 -1.98 1.05
C GLU A 39 17.09 -1.83 1.70
N LEU A 40 17.00 -1.09 2.82
CA LEU A 40 15.74 -0.83 3.48
C LEU A 40 14.81 0.03 2.61
N LEU A 41 15.33 1.08 1.98
CA LEU A 41 14.58 1.94 1.06
C LEU A 41 14.05 1.13 -0.13
N CYS A 42 14.87 0.32 -0.78
CA CYS A 42 14.45 -0.54 -1.88
C CYS A 42 13.36 -1.54 -1.43
N SER A 43 13.50 -2.14 -0.25
CA SER A 43 12.51 -3.05 0.33
C SER A 43 11.19 -2.33 0.63
N TRP A 44 11.24 -1.14 1.24
CA TRP A 44 10.06 -0.32 1.53
C TRP A 44 9.37 0.18 0.26
N VAL A 45 10.13 0.58 -0.77
CA VAL A 45 9.58 1.00 -2.06
C VAL A 45 8.93 -0.18 -2.77
N SER A 46 9.60 -1.34 -2.82
CA SER A 46 9.04 -2.56 -3.42
C SER A 46 7.75 -2.99 -2.71
N THR A 47 7.80 -3.10 -1.39
CA THR A 47 6.63 -3.45 -0.57
C THR A 47 5.54 -2.39 -0.72
N GLY A 48 5.91 -1.11 -0.72
CA GLY A 48 4.98 0.00 -0.92
C GLY A 48 4.25 -0.08 -2.26
N ILE A 49 4.97 -0.37 -3.35
CA ILE A 49 4.37 -0.57 -4.69
C ILE A 49 3.42 -1.77 -4.70
N GLU A 50 3.79 -2.89 -4.07
CA GLU A 50 2.92 -4.07 -3.96
C GLU A 50 1.64 -3.76 -3.17
N GLN A 51 1.76 -3.05 -2.04
CA GLN A 51 0.64 -2.68 -1.19
C GLN A 51 -0.25 -1.59 -1.80
N ILE A 52 0.31 -0.68 -2.61
CA ILE A 52 -0.46 0.31 -3.37
C ILE A 52 -1.49 -0.38 -4.26
N SER A 53 -1.16 -1.53 -4.86
CA SER A 53 -2.13 -2.27 -5.68
C SER A 53 -3.32 -2.81 -4.89
N ILE A 54 -3.15 -3.07 -3.59
CA ILE A 54 -4.23 -3.55 -2.71
C ILE A 54 -5.10 -2.37 -2.29
N ILE A 55 -4.47 -1.23 -1.96
CA ILE A 55 -5.13 -0.02 -1.47
C ILE A 55 -5.91 0.69 -2.60
N SER A 56 -5.36 0.71 -3.81
CA SER A 56 -6.00 1.39 -4.95
C SER A 56 -7.30 0.69 -5.42
N GLY A 57 -7.57 -0.52 -4.93
CA GLY A 57 -8.68 -1.35 -5.39
C GLY A 57 -8.48 -1.86 -6.81
N LYS A 58 -8.86 -3.10 -7.08
CA LYS A 58 -8.96 -3.62 -8.45
C LYS A 58 -10.41 -3.59 -8.87
N ALA A 59 -10.68 -3.09 -10.08
CA ALA A 59 -12.02 -3.19 -10.66
C ALA A 59 -12.42 -4.66 -10.80
N ALA A 60 -13.69 -4.97 -10.54
CA ALA A 60 -14.21 -6.32 -10.70
C ALA A 60 -14.16 -6.76 -12.18
N SER A 61 -13.99 -8.07 -12.41
CA SER A 61 -14.07 -8.65 -13.74
C SER A 61 -15.44 -8.32 -14.39
N PRO A 62 -15.50 -8.04 -15.71
CA PRO A 62 -16.75 -7.75 -16.40
C PRO A 62 -17.81 -8.84 -16.20
N VAL A 63 -17.39 -10.11 -16.04
CA VAL A 63 -18.31 -11.24 -15.79
C VAL A 63 -19.03 -11.11 -14.44
N ILE A 64 -18.37 -10.55 -13.43
CA ILE A 64 -18.97 -10.29 -12.11
C ILE A 64 -19.95 -9.12 -12.23
N VAL A 65 -19.52 -8.03 -12.88
CA VAL A 65 -20.35 -6.85 -13.10
C VAL A 65 -21.64 -7.20 -13.86
N SER A 66 -21.54 -7.95 -14.96
CA SER A 66 -22.72 -8.39 -15.72
C SER A 66 -23.66 -9.27 -14.89
N ARG A 67 -23.14 -10.10 -13.99
CA ARG A 67 -23.97 -10.93 -13.10
C ARG A 67 -24.72 -10.08 -12.09
N ILE A 68 -24.08 -9.09 -11.49
CA ILE A 68 -24.72 -8.16 -10.55
C ILE A 68 -25.80 -7.35 -11.29
N ILE A 69 -25.48 -6.80 -12.47
CA ILE A 69 -26.43 -6.07 -13.31
C ILE A 69 -27.65 -6.95 -13.62
N LYS A 70 -27.44 -8.22 -13.99
CA LYS A 70 -28.54 -9.16 -14.24
C LYS A 70 -29.42 -9.33 -13.01
N VAL A 71 -28.84 -9.47 -11.82
CA VAL A 71 -29.61 -9.59 -10.56
C VAL A 71 -30.45 -8.33 -10.31
N CYS A 72 -29.92 -7.15 -10.60
CA CYS A 72 -30.64 -5.88 -10.49
C CYS A 72 -31.79 -5.78 -11.50
N LEU A 73 -31.56 -6.13 -12.77
CA LEU A 73 -32.58 -6.12 -13.82
C LEU A 73 -33.69 -7.15 -13.58
N ASP A 74 -33.33 -8.32 -13.05
CA ASP A 74 -34.27 -9.41 -12.74
C ASP A 74 -35.03 -9.16 -11.41
N HIS A 75 -34.59 -8.20 -10.58
CA HIS A 75 -35.30 -7.78 -9.38
C HIS A 75 -36.51 -6.94 -9.79
N ARG A 76 -37.65 -7.60 -10.09
CA ARG A 76 -38.93 -6.94 -10.34
C ARG A 76 -39.31 -6.08 -9.12
N PRO A 77 -39.19 -4.75 -9.18
CA PRO A 77 -39.75 -3.91 -8.14
C PRO A 77 -41.26 -3.97 -8.31
N CYS A 78 -42.01 -4.17 -7.23
CA CYS A 78 -43.47 -4.15 -7.30
C CYS A 78 -44.02 -2.76 -7.71
N SER A 79 -43.19 -1.71 -7.74
CA SER A 79 -43.54 -0.37 -8.18
C SER A 79 -42.48 0.19 -9.12
N SER A 80 -42.77 0.16 -10.42
CA SER A 80 -42.16 1.04 -11.42
C SER A 80 -42.26 2.49 -10.96
N SER A 81 -41.13 3.20 -10.97
CA SER A 81 -40.91 4.60 -10.53
C SER A 81 -41.32 4.91 -9.08
N LEU A 82 -40.33 5.10 -8.20
CA LEU A 82 -40.56 5.80 -6.94
C LEU A 82 -40.97 7.23 -7.29
N ASP A 83 -42.18 7.60 -6.92
CA ASP A 83 -42.73 8.95 -7.13
C ASP A 83 -42.12 9.94 -6.11
N ALA A 84 -42.24 11.26 -6.31
CA ALA A 84 -41.57 12.25 -5.44
C ALA A 84 -42.03 12.14 -3.99
N ASN A 85 -43.26 11.66 -3.87
CA ASN A 85 -43.98 11.47 -2.62
C ASN A 85 -43.88 10.03 -2.12
N ALA A 86 -43.01 9.19 -2.71
CA ALA A 86 -42.75 7.87 -2.20
C ALA A 86 -42.24 7.99 -0.77
N SER A 87 -42.92 7.31 0.14
CA SER A 87 -42.52 7.32 1.54
C SER A 87 -41.14 6.67 1.71
N LEU A 88 -40.37 7.14 2.69
CA LEU A 88 -39.08 6.53 3.05
C LEU A 88 -39.20 5.01 3.27
N LYS A 89 -40.37 4.58 3.78
CA LYS A 89 -40.72 3.17 3.96
C LYS A 89 -40.74 2.41 2.62
N GLN A 90 -41.34 2.96 1.57
CA GLN A 90 -41.36 2.32 0.26
C GLN A 90 -39.96 2.22 -0.37
N ALA A 91 -39.12 3.25 -0.19
CA ALA A 91 -37.73 3.18 -0.64
C ALA A 91 -36.96 2.06 0.08
N HIS A 92 -37.15 1.93 1.40
CA HIS A 92 -36.57 0.86 2.21
C HIS A 92 -37.05 -0.53 1.78
N ASP A 93 -38.36 -0.70 1.57
CA ASP A 93 -38.98 -1.97 1.19
C ASP A 93 -38.49 -2.49 -0.18
N ILE A 94 -37.92 -1.62 -1.04
CA ILE A 94 -37.32 -1.99 -2.33
C ILE A 94 -35.80 -2.19 -2.22
N SER A 95 -35.10 -1.33 -1.47
CA SER A 95 -33.64 -1.35 -1.40
C SER A 95 -33.09 -2.49 -0.54
N GLU A 96 -33.71 -2.76 0.60
CA GLU A 96 -33.29 -3.82 1.53
C GLU A 96 -33.26 -5.22 0.87
N PRO A 97 -34.33 -5.69 0.21
CA PRO A 97 -34.30 -7.01 -0.43
C PRO A 97 -33.29 -7.09 -1.59
N LEU A 98 -33.09 -5.99 -2.33
CA LEU A 98 -32.11 -5.93 -3.41
C LEU A 98 -30.68 -6.03 -2.84
N GLN A 99 -30.38 -5.28 -1.78
CA GLN A 99 -29.08 -5.32 -1.11
C GLN A 99 -28.78 -6.74 -0.59
N LEU A 100 -29.74 -7.35 0.12
CA LEU A 100 -29.61 -8.72 0.63
C LEU A 100 -29.39 -9.74 -0.50
N LYS A 101 -30.04 -9.55 -1.65
CA LYS A 101 -29.89 -10.44 -2.80
C LYS A 101 -28.50 -10.34 -3.43
N ILE A 102 -27.91 -9.15 -3.45
CA ILE A 102 -26.56 -8.92 -3.97
C ILE A 102 -25.50 -9.44 -2.98
N GLU A 103 -25.67 -9.21 -1.67
CA GLU A 103 -24.75 -9.72 -0.63
C GLU A 103 -24.75 -11.24 -0.48
N ARG A 104 -25.83 -11.92 -0.89
CA ARG A 104 -25.88 -13.39 -0.96
C ARG A 104 -24.99 -13.99 -2.05
N LEU A 105 -24.45 -13.19 -2.97
CA LEU A 105 -23.57 -13.68 -4.02
C LEU A 105 -22.18 -13.98 -3.43
N PRO A 106 -21.59 -15.16 -3.70
CA PRO A 106 -20.34 -15.60 -3.04
C PRO A 106 -19.10 -14.76 -3.39
N PHE A 107 -19.22 -13.83 -4.35
CA PHE A 107 -18.16 -12.95 -4.81
C PHE A 107 -18.38 -11.49 -4.42
N VAL A 108 -19.43 -11.18 -3.64
CA VAL A 108 -19.71 -9.85 -3.12
C VAL A 108 -19.56 -9.90 -1.61
N GLU A 109 -18.62 -9.12 -1.07
CA GLU A 109 -18.42 -9.01 0.39
C GLU A 109 -19.42 -8.02 1.00
N ARG A 110 -19.69 -6.92 0.31
CA ARG A 110 -20.59 -5.86 0.76
C ARG A 110 -21.21 -5.14 -0.42
N SER A 111 -22.47 -4.74 -0.30
CA SER A 111 -23.14 -3.92 -1.31
C SER A 111 -23.86 -2.73 -0.69
N PHE A 112 -23.97 -1.65 -1.46
CA PHE A 112 -24.74 -0.47 -1.09
C PHE A 112 -25.65 -0.13 -2.26
N VAL A 113 -26.95 -0.07 -2.01
CA VAL A 113 -27.96 0.28 -3.01
C VAL A 113 -28.34 1.74 -2.78
N HIS A 114 -28.06 2.57 -3.77
CA HIS A 114 -28.61 3.92 -3.82
C HIS A 114 -29.93 3.89 -4.56
N VAL A 115 -30.91 4.63 -4.04
CA VAL A 115 -32.26 4.72 -4.61
C VAL A 115 -32.46 6.16 -5.05
N ASP A 116 -32.43 6.36 -6.36
CA ASP A 116 -32.66 7.67 -6.97
C ASP A 116 -34.16 7.90 -7.23
N TYR A 117 -34.60 9.13 -6.96
CA TYR A 117 -35.97 9.56 -7.26
C TYR A 117 -36.15 9.84 -8.77
N GLU A 118 -35.11 10.34 -9.45
CA GLU A 118 -35.17 10.71 -10.86
C GLU A 118 -34.37 9.72 -11.71
N CYS A 119 -35.08 8.93 -12.52
CA CYS A 119 -34.45 7.93 -13.40
C CYS A 119 -34.03 8.49 -14.78
N CYS A 120 -34.39 9.74 -15.09
CA CYS A 120 -34.14 10.40 -16.36
C CYS A 120 -33.55 11.80 -16.09
N HIS A 121 -32.32 12.03 -16.53
CA HIS A 121 -31.71 13.37 -16.65
C HIS A 121 -31.48 13.67 -18.12
#